data_AF-A0A6V7JRD7-F1
#
_entry.id   AF-A0A6V7JRD7-F1
#
_cell.length_a   1.000
_cell.length_b   1.000
_cell.length_c   1.000
_cell.angle_alpha   90.00
_cell.angle_beta   90.00
_cell.angle_gamma   90.00
#
_symmetry.space_group_name_H-M   'P 1'
#
loop_
_entity.id
_entity.type
_entity.pdbx_description
1 polymer ?
#
loop_
_entity_poly.entity_id
_entity_poly.type
_entity_poly.pdbx_seq_one_letter_code
_entity_poly.pdbx_strand_id
1 'polypeptide(L)'
;WFMWRCYQPYGCFYIGAPWSGENRPVSTFPGRPDSVDPHFMLYTRRIDNNPHELLIDNLKTIRNAPLNNTLNTYFIIHGFLDNGDKSWIL
;
A
#
# COMPACT_ATOMS: atom_id res chain seq x y z
N TRP A 1 -1.89 28.68 -7.33
CA TRP A 1 -1.16 27.45 -6.95
C TRP A 1 -2.12 26.52 -6.24
N PHE A 2 -2.40 25.33 -6.78
CA PHE A 2 -3.32 24.40 -6.12
C PHE A 2 -2.54 23.59 -5.09
N MET A 3 -2.94 23.69 -3.82
CA MET A 3 -2.33 22.95 -2.69
C MET A 3 -2.89 21.53 -2.55
N TRP A 4 -3.77 21.12 -3.46
CA TRP A 4 -4.46 19.84 -3.47
C TRP A 4 -4.17 19.10 -4.77
N ARG A 5 -3.99 17.78 -4.69
CA ARG A 5 -3.93 16.89 -5.84
C ARG A 5 -4.71 15.62 -5.54
N CYS A 6 -5.56 15.19 -6.46
CA CYS A 6 -6.41 14.03 -6.28
C CYS A 6 -5.97 12.85 -7.13
N TYR A 7 -5.98 11.67 -6.54
CA TYR A 7 -5.74 10.40 -7.20
C TYR A 7 -6.91 9.47 -6.88
N GLN A 8 -7.67 9.04 -7.89
CA GLN A 8 -8.73 8.06 -7.67
C GLN A 8 -8.13 6.66 -7.52
N PRO A 9 -8.69 5.79 -6.67
CA PRO A 9 -9.81 6.01 -5.74
C PRO A 9 -9.42 6.62 -4.37
N TYR A 10 -8.18 7.08 -4.20
CA TYR A 10 -7.57 7.48 -2.92
C TYR A 10 -7.91 8.88 -2.42
N GLY A 11 -8.68 9.67 -3.17
CA GLY A 11 -9.05 11.02 -2.78
C GLY A 11 -7.95 12.05 -3.04
N CYS A 12 -7.92 13.12 -2.24
CA CYS A 12 -7.06 14.29 -2.46
C CYS A 12 -6.05 14.49 -1.34
N PHE A 13 -4.83 14.85 -1.74
CA PHE A 13 -3.70 15.09 -0.86
C PHE A 13 -3.38 16.58 -0.80
N TYR A 14 -3.43 17.13 0.41
CA TYR A 14 -3.06 18.50 0.72
C TYR A 14 -1.58 18.58 1.08
N ILE A 15 -0.88 19.62 0.63
CA ILE A 15 0.54 19.85 0.94
C ILE A 15 0.80 21.06 1.85
N GLY A 16 -0.25 21.70 2.39
CA GLY A 16 -0.07 22.68 3.46
C GLY A 16 0.01 22.02 4.84
N ALA A 17 0.03 22.82 5.91
CA ALA A 17 0.07 22.30 7.28
C ALA A 17 -1.08 21.30 7.57
N PRO A 18 -0.82 20.14 8.23
CA PRO A 18 0.43 19.72 8.87
C PRO A 18 1.41 18.94 7.96
N TRP A 19 1.14 18.86 6.66
CA TRP A 19 1.99 18.17 5.66
C TRP A 19 3.17 19.04 5.17
N SER A 20 3.20 20.29 5.61
CA SER A 20 4.34 21.22 5.51
C SER A 20 4.53 21.92 6.87
N GLY A 21 5.77 22.27 7.21
CA GLY A 21 6.08 23.02 8.43
C GLY A 21 7.57 22.98 8.76
N GLU A 22 7.96 23.45 9.94
CA GLU A 22 9.38 23.49 10.37
C GLU A 22 10.04 22.12 10.32
N ASN A 23 9.36 21.08 10.82
CA ASN A 23 9.84 19.69 10.78
C ASN A 23 9.61 18.99 9.41
N ARG A 24 8.95 19.66 8.45
CA ARG A 24 8.63 19.16 7.10
C ARG A 24 8.83 20.29 6.08
N PRO A 25 10.08 20.80 5.91
CA PRO A 25 10.33 22.00 5.12
C PRO A 25 10.21 21.76 3.62
N VAL A 26 10.43 20.52 3.19
CA VAL A 26 10.20 20.06 1.81
C VAL A 26 8.85 19.35 1.78
N SER A 27 7.86 19.99 1.16
CA SER A 27 6.54 19.40 0.96
C SER A 27 6.25 19.27 -0.53
N THR A 28 6.18 18.03 -0.99
CA THR A 28 5.80 17.68 -2.35
C THR A 28 4.56 16.82 -2.31
N PHE A 29 3.77 16.82 -3.38
CA PHE A 29 2.72 15.82 -3.51
C PHE A 29 3.30 14.42 -3.42
N PRO A 30 2.57 13.45 -2.84
CA PRO A 30 3.00 12.07 -2.87
C PRO A 30 3.15 11.59 -4.32
N GLY A 31 4.01 10.57 -4.48
CA GLY A 31 4.15 9.85 -5.74
C GLY A 31 2.77 9.43 -6.27
N ARG A 32 2.60 9.46 -7.59
CA ARG A 32 1.33 9.03 -8.18
C ARG A 32 1.12 7.53 -7.89
N PRO A 33 -0.11 7.05 -7.69
CA PRO A 33 -0.34 5.63 -7.36
C PRO A 33 0.21 4.66 -8.41
N ASP A 34 0.16 5.02 -9.69
CA ASP A 34 0.74 4.27 -10.81
C ASP A 34 2.27 4.24 -10.80
N SER A 35 2.93 5.17 -10.09
CA SER A 35 4.39 5.19 -9.90
C SER A 35 4.82 4.52 -8.61
N VAL A 36 4.00 4.56 -7.56
CA VAL A 36 4.24 3.83 -6.31
C VAL A 36 3.98 2.34 -6.50
N ASP A 37 2.95 2.01 -7.29
CA ASP A 37 2.55 0.65 -7.67
C ASP A 37 2.57 -0.34 -6.50
N PRO A 38 1.71 -0.17 -5.48
CA PRO A 38 1.72 -1.04 -4.31
C PRO A 38 1.15 -2.43 -4.64
N HIS A 39 1.96 -3.47 -4.43
CA HIS A 39 1.57 -4.87 -4.57
C HIS A 39 1.15 -5.46 -3.22
N PHE A 40 -0.06 -6.05 -3.14
CA PHE A 40 -0.55 -6.71 -1.93
C PHE A 40 -0.49 -8.23 -2.10
N MET A 41 0.57 -8.83 -1.58
CA MET A 41 0.81 -10.28 -1.68
C MET A 41 0.34 -11.00 -0.42
N LEU A 42 -0.70 -11.84 -0.55
CA LEU A 42 -1.23 -12.64 0.55
C LEU A 42 -0.51 -14.00 0.65
N TYR A 43 0.08 -14.24 1.82
CA TYR A 43 0.64 -15.53 2.22
C TYR A 43 -0.27 -16.21 3.23
N THR A 44 -0.50 -17.52 3.06
CA THR A 44 -1.25 -18.33 4.01
C THR A 44 -0.48 -19.58 4.37
N ARG A 45 -0.70 -20.11 5.56
CA ARG A 45 -0.06 -21.35 6.03
C ARG A 45 -0.40 -22.59 5.19
N ARG A 46 -1.43 -22.53 4.34
CA ARG A 46 -1.97 -23.68 3.61
C ARG A 46 -1.47 -23.81 2.18
N ILE A 47 -0.75 -22.82 1.66
CA ILE A 47 -0.39 -22.75 0.24
C ILE A 47 1.13 -22.77 0.10
N ASP A 48 1.63 -23.76 -0.65
CA ASP A 48 3.02 -23.91 -1.01
C ASP A 48 3.45 -22.78 -1.97
N ASN A 49 4.44 -22.01 -1.52
CA ASN A 49 5.36 -21.13 -2.24
C ASN A 49 4.82 -20.00 -3.15
N ASN A 50 3.51 -19.91 -3.43
CA ASN A 50 2.98 -18.86 -4.30
C ASN A 50 2.02 -17.90 -3.55
N PRO A 51 2.34 -16.59 -3.48
CA PRO A 51 1.42 -15.61 -2.92
C PRO A 51 0.17 -15.44 -3.80
N HIS A 52 -0.91 -15.00 -3.17
CA HIS A 52 -2.10 -14.53 -3.87
C HIS A 52 -2.04 -13.01 -3.99
N GLU A 53 -1.96 -12.48 -5.20
CA GLU A 53 -2.03 -11.05 -5.44
C GLU A 53 -3.46 -10.53 -5.18
N LEU A 54 -3.56 -9.50 -4.35
CA LEU A 54 -4.80 -8.80 -4.04
C LEU A 54 -4.79 -7.42 -4.68
N LEU A 55 -5.81 -7.14 -5.50
CA LEU A 55 -6.01 -5.84 -6.11
C LEU A 55 -7.09 -5.08 -5.33
N ILE A 56 -6.72 -3.95 -4.76
CA ILE A 56 -7.60 -3.15 -3.89
C ILE A 56 -8.78 -2.51 -4.62
N ASP A 57 -8.66 -2.29 -5.92
CA ASP A 57 -9.71 -1.81 -6.80
C ASP A 57 -10.56 -2.93 -7.41
N ASN A 58 -10.19 -4.20 -7.19
CA ASN A 58 -10.92 -5.37 -7.65
C ASN A 58 -11.29 -6.29 -6.49
N LEU A 59 -12.43 -6.00 -5.85
CA LEU A 59 -12.96 -6.79 -4.73
C LEU A 59 -13.11 -8.29 -5.01
N LYS A 60 -13.16 -8.73 -6.28
CA LYS A 60 -13.20 -10.16 -6.62
C LYS A 60 -11.92 -10.87 -6.23
N THR A 61 -10.74 -10.25 -6.38
CA THR A 61 -9.47 -10.88 -5.98
C THR A 61 -9.44 -11.11 -4.48
N ILE A 62 -9.94 -10.15 -3.69
CA ILE A 62 -10.01 -10.24 -2.23
C ILE A 62 -11.02 -11.31 -1.79
N ARG A 63 -12.20 -11.37 -2.40
CA ARG A 63 -13.25 -12.35 -2.06
C ARG A 63 -12.88 -13.79 -2.43
N ASN A 64 -12.15 -13.97 -3.52
CA ASN A 64 -11.70 -15.28 -3.98
C ASN A 64 -10.40 -15.73 -3.32
N ALA A 65 -9.71 -14.82 -2.62
CA ALA A 65 -8.50 -15.17 -1.89
C ALA A 65 -8.80 -16.10 -0.71
N PRO A 66 -7.86 -16.96 -0.31
CA PRO A 66 -7.98 -17.89 0.80
C PRO A 66 -7.90 -17.20 2.18
N LEU A 67 -8.56 -16.06 2.35
CA LEU A 67 -8.65 -15.34 3.62
C LEU A 67 -9.56 -16.10 4.58
N ASN A 68 -9.11 -16.21 5.84
CA ASN A 68 -9.89 -16.82 6.90
C ASN A 68 -10.30 -15.75 7.91
N ASN A 69 -11.58 -15.41 7.94
CA ASN A 69 -12.15 -14.39 8.83
C ASN A 69 -12.16 -14.79 10.32
N THR A 70 -11.81 -16.04 10.65
CA THR A 70 -11.65 -16.50 12.03
C THR A 70 -10.20 -16.38 12.54
N LEU A 71 -9.25 -16.02 11.67
CA LEU A 71 -7.84 -15.86 12.01
C LEU A 71 -7.41 -14.40 11.94
N ASN A 72 -6.36 -14.07 12.68
CA ASN A 72 -5.71 -12.77 12.58
C ASN A 72 -5.07 -12.59 11.20
N THR A 73 -5.23 -11.38 10.64
CA THR A 73 -4.54 -10.94 9.43
C THR A 73 -3.46 -9.94 9.82
N TYR A 74 -2.23 -10.17 9.40
CA TYR A 74 -1.09 -9.30 9.68
C TYR A 74 -0.61 -8.68 8.36
N PHE A 75 -0.35 -7.37 8.39
CA PHE A 75 0.29 -6.66 7.28
C PHE A 75 1.76 -6.44 7.62
N ILE A 76 2.64 -6.83 6.70
CA ILE A 76 4.07 -6.55 6.76
C ILE A 76 4.37 -5.56 5.64
N ILE A 77 4.92 -4.39 6.01
CA ILE A 77 5.16 -3.28 5.08
C ILE A 77 6.62 -2.88 5.21
N HIS A 78 7.35 -2.96 4.11
CA HIS A 78 8.76 -2.57 4.06
C HIS A 78 8.92 -1.04 4.04
N GLY A 79 10.17 -0.58 4.18
CA GLY A 79 10.49 0.84 4.33
C GLY A 79 11.49 1.37 3.32
N PHE A 80 12.28 2.34 3.77
CA PHE A 80 13.26 3.07 2.97
C PHE A 80 14.24 2.14 2.24
N LEU A 81 14.40 2.33 0.93
CA LEU A 81 15.25 1.56 0.01
C LEU A 81 14.93 0.06 -0.08
N ASP A 82 13.82 -0.38 0.49
CA ASP A 82 13.46 -1.78 0.54
C ASP A 82 12.33 -2.14 -0.45
N ASN A 83 12.05 -3.43 -0.63
CA ASN A 83 10.98 -3.94 -1.47
C ASN A 83 10.33 -5.21 -0.89
N GLY A 84 9.23 -5.65 -1.49
CA GLY A 84 8.45 -6.81 -1.04
C GLY A 84 9.14 -8.18 -1.19
N ASP A 85 10.25 -8.25 -1.92
CA ASP A 85 10.93 -9.51 -2.28
C ASP A 85 12.05 -9.89 -1.31
N LYS A 86 12.14 -9.21 -0.15
CA LYS A 86 13.18 -9.54 0.83
C LYS A 86 12.84 -10.76 1.65
N SER A 87 13.88 -11.53 1.96
CA SER A 87 13.80 -12.72 2.82
C SER A 87 13.39 -12.45 4.26
N TRP A 88 13.36 -11.20 4.73
CA TRP A 88 12.85 -10.88 6.08
C TRP A 88 11.32 -10.69 6.09
N ILE A 89 10.71 -10.51 4.92
CA ILE A 89 9.27 -10.39 4.73
C ILE A 89 8.63 -11.78 4.60
N LEU A 90 9.38 -12.75 4.04
CA LEU A 90 8.96 -14.12 3.74
C LEU A 90 9.33 -15.12 4.83
#